data_AF-A0A9W4XV33-F1
#
_entry.id   AF-A0A9W4XV33-F1
#
_cell.length_a   1.000
_cell.length_b   1.000
_cell.length_c   1.000
_cell.angle_alpha   90.00
_cell.angle_beta   90.00
_cell.angle_gamma   90.00
#
_symmetry.space_group_name_H-M   'P 1'
#
loop_
_entity.id
_entity.type
_entity.pdbx_description
1 polymer ?
#
loop_
_entity_poly.entity_id
_entity_poly.type
_entity_poly.pdbx_seq_one_letter_code
_entity_poly.pdbx_strand_id
1 'polypeptide(L)'
;MSEEVKRMAAALEEAVELQGKLGESFPHRCDVSWDPGTGMLAVRVFSDASGVMDALKKHQAAKNRGMDPVGPLLDGEMICYYVPYY
;
A
#
# COMPACT_ATOMS: atom_id res chain seq x y z
N MET A 1 -6.65 -1.16 -25.80
CA MET A 1 -6.36 -0.58 -24.48
C MET A 1 -4.87 -0.34 -24.38
N SER A 2 -4.43 0.85 -23.96
CA SER A 2 -3.01 1.15 -23.73
C SER A 2 -2.46 0.35 -22.53
N GLU A 3 -1.16 0.12 -22.50
CA GLU A 3 -0.49 -0.54 -21.36
C GLU A 3 -0.68 0.23 -20.05
N GLU A 4 -0.79 1.55 -20.14
CA GLU A 4 -1.03 2.44 -19.00
C GLU A 4 -2.38 2.14 -18.31
N VAL A 5 -3.45 1.96 -19.09
CA VAL A 5 -4.77 1.59 -18.56
C VAL A 5 -4.73 0.22 -17.88
N LYS A 6 -3.94 -0.73 -18.40
CA LYS A 6 -3.78 -2.06 -17.78
C LYS A 6 -3.05 -1.95 -16.44
N ARG A 7 -2.00 -1.13 -16.37
CA ARG A 7 -1.25 -0.88 -15.11
C ARG A 7 -2.11 -0.19 -14.06
N MET A 8 -2.92 0.78 -14.47
CA MET A 8 -3.88 1.44 -13.58
C MET A 8 -4.91 0.46 -13.03
N ALA A 9 -5.47 -0.40 -13.88
CA ALA A 9 -6.45 -1.40 -13.45
C ALA A 9 -5.84 -2.40 -12.45
N ALA A 10 -4.63 -2.90 -12.72
CA ALA A 10 -3.93 -3.80 -11.81
C ALA A 10 -3.59 -3.12 -10.47
N ALA A 11 -3.17 -1.85 -10.51
CA ALA A 11 -2.88 -1.07 -9.31
C ALA A 11 -4.14 -0.89 -8.46
N LEU A 12 -5.28 -0.57 -9.09
CA LEU A 12 -6.54 -0.38 -8.40
C LEU A 12 -7.02 -1.67 -7.73
N GLU A 13 -6.93 -2.79 -8.44
CA GLU A 13 -7.29 -4.11 -7.90
C GLU A 13 -6.46 -4.45 -6.66
N GLU A 14 -5.14 -4.25 -6.74
CA GLU A 14 -4.25 -4.50 -5.60
C GLU A 14 -4.51 -3.51 -4.45
N ALA A 15 -4.82 -2.24 -4.74
CA ALA A 15 -5.16 -1.24 -3.73
C ALA A 15 -6.41 -1.65 -2.94
N VAL A 16 -7.45 -2.14 -3.64
CA VAL A 16 -8.68 -2.63 -2.99
C VAL A 16 -8.41 -3.87 -2.14
N GLU A 17 -7.63 -4.83 -2.64
CA GLU A 17 -7.27 -6.02 -1.88
C GLU A 17 -6.50 -5.66 -0.61
N LEU A 18 -5.48 -4.78 -0.73
CA LEU A 18 -4.65 -4.36 0.39
C LEU A 18 -5.45 -3.54 1.40
N GLN A 19 -6.33 -2.64 0.95
CA GLN A 19 -7.25 -1.90 1.82
C GLN A 19 -8.17 -2.84 2.60
N GLY A 20 -8.70 -3.89 1.95
CA GLY A 20 -9.54 -4.89 2.60
C GLY A 20 -8.80 -5.60 3.74
N LYS A 21 -7.62 -6.15 3.45
CA LYS A 21 -6.78 -6.85 4.45
C LYS A 21 -6.37 -5.96 5.61
N LEU A 22 -5.95 -4.73 5.31
CA LEU A 22 -5.59 -3.77 6.35
C LEU A 22 -6.82 -3.36 7.16
N GLY A 23 -7.99 -3.20 6.54
CA GLY A 23 -9.24 -2.87 7.22
C GLY A 23 -9.71 -3.92 8.23
N GLU A 24 -9.41 -5.20 8.00
CA GLU A 24 -9.70 -6.29 8.95
C GLU A 24 -8.86 -6.17 10.23
N SER A 25 -7.59 -5.80 10.11
CA SER A 25 -6.65 -5.73 11.24
C SER A 25 -6.57 -4.32 11.87
N PHE A 26 -6.84 -3.28 11.08
CA PHE A 26 -6.65 -1.87 11.41
C PHE A 26 -7.83 -1.01 10.92
N PRO A 27 -9.05 -1.23 11.45
CA PRO A 27 -10.24 -0.52 10.98
C PRO A 27 -10.10 1.00 11.17
N HIS A 28 -10.28 1.74 10.08
CA HIS A 28 -10.18 3.21 10.00
C HIS A 28 -8.80 3.80 10.36
N ARG A 29 -7.72 3.00 10.34
CA ARG A 29 -6.38 3.49 10.70
C ARG A 29 -5.48 3.76 9.51
N CYS A 30 -5.83 3.28 8.32
CA CYS A 30 -5.07 3.55 7.11
C CYS A 30 -5.94 3.59 5.85
N ASP A 31 -5.41 4.27 4.84
CA ASP A 31 -5.99 4.40 3.51
C ASP A 31 -4.96 4.00 2.44
N VAL A 32 -5.38 3.25 1.44
CA VAL A 32 -4.54 2.75 0.35
C VAL A 32 -4.97 3.37 -0.97
N SER A 33 -4.02 3.99 -1.66
CA SER A 33 -4.23 4.60 -2.98
C SER A 33 -3.07 4.29 -3.92
N TRP A 34 -3.28 4.37 -5.22
CA TRP A 34 -2.19 4.29 -6.18
C TRP A 34 -1.57 5.67 -6.39
N ASP A 35 -0.25 5.77 -6.23
CA ASP A 35 0.51 6.99 -6.49
C ASP A 35 1.17 6.91 -7.88
N PRO A 36 0.70 7.70 -8.87
CA PRO A 36 1.27 7.70 -10.21
C PRO A 36 2.68 8.30 -10.27
N GLY A 37 3.06 9.14 -9.29
CA GLY A 37 4.40 9.73 -9.22
C GLY A 37 5.47 8.73 -8.84
N THR A 38 5.13 7.76 -7.99
CA THR A 38 6.06 6.69 -7.57
C THR A 38 5.82 5.37 -8.30
N GLY A 39 4.67 5.19 -8.95
CA GLY A 39 4.28 3.92 -9.55
C GLY A 39 4.09 2.81 -8.50
N MET A 40 3.69 3.16 -7.28
CA MET A 40 3.51 2.24 -6.14
C MET A 40 2.17 2.50 -5.45
N LEU A 41 1.76 1.60 -4.55
CA LEU A 41 0.63 1.87 -3.67
C LEU A 41 1.10 2.69 -2.47
N ALA A 42 0.47 3.84 -2.23
CA ALA A 42 0.67 4.66 -1.05
C ALA A 42 -0.31 4.21 0.05
N VAL A 43 0.22 3.90 1.22
CA VAL A 43 -0.52 3.51 2.42
C VAL A 43 -0.35 4.62 3.45
N ARG A 44 -1.36 5.45 3.60
CA ARG A 44 -1.38 6.54 4.57
C ARG A 44 -1.91 6.02 5.89
N VAL A 45 -1.21 6.30 6.98
CA VAL A 45 -1.52 5.77 8.31
C VAL A 45 -1.86 6.91 9.25
N PHE A 46 -3.07 6.85 9.79
CA PHE A 46 -3.62 7.81 10.75
C PHE A 46 -3.28 7.40 12.20
N SER A 47 -3.07 6.11 12.47
CA SER A 47 -2.74 5.58 13.80
C SER A 47 -2.08 4.19 13.68
N ASP A 48 -1.23 3.82 14.64
CA ASP A 48 -0.58 2.49 14.74
C ASP A 48 0.34 2.12 13.54
N ALA A 49 1.32 2.98 13.25
CA ALA A 49 2.25 2.81 12.14
C ALA A 49 3.10 1.52 12.22
N SER A 50 3.51 1.10 13.42
CA SER A 50 4.29 -0.13 13.59
C SER A 50 3.50 -1.37 13.20
N GLY A 51 2.24 -1.48 13.62
CA GLY A 51 1.39 -2.61 13.26
C GLY A 51 1.12 -2.68 11.76
N VAL A 52 0.89 -1.52 11.13
CA VAL A 52 0.67 -1.44 9.68
C VAL A 52 1.91 -1.91 8.91
N MET A 53 3.12 -1.47 9.30
CA MET A 53 4.37 -1.90 8.63
C MET A 53 4.55 -3.43 8.64
N ASP A 54 4.28 -4.08 9.77
CA ASP A 54 4.38 -5.54 9.87
C ASP A 54 3.36 -6.26 9.00
N ALA A 55 2.14 -5.72 8.89
CA ALA A 55 1.13 -6.25 8.00
C ALA A 55 1.49 -6.10 6.52
N LEU A 56 2.08 -4.95 6.14
CA LEU A 56 2.56 -4.73 4.78
C LEU A 56 3.68 -5.70 4.40
N LYS A 57 4.64 -5.96 5.30
CA LYS A 57 5.69 -6.96 5.08
C LYS A 57 5.12 -8.37 4.89
N LYS A 58 4.14 -8.75 5.72
CA LYS A 58 3.44 -10.04 5.57
C LYS A 58 2.71 -10.15 4.23
N HIS A 59 2.06 -9.07 3.79
CA HIS A 59 1.41 -9.02 2.48
C HIS A 59 2.41 -9.20 1.33
N GLN A 60 3.54 -8.49 1.37
CA GLN A 60 4.59 -8.63 0.35
C GLN A 60 5.21 -10.03 0.31
N ALA A 61 5.42 -10.64 1.48
CA ALA A 61 5.90 -12.01 1.58
C ALA A 61 4.88 -13.00 0.97
N ALA A 62 3.59 -12.84 1.25
CA ALA A 62 2.53 -13.69 0.69
C ALA A 62 2.41 -13.57 -0.85
N LYS A 63 2.74 -12.40 -1.42
CA LYS A 63 2.73 -12.16 -2.87
C LYS A 63 4.04 -12.56 -3.56
N ASN A 64 5.06 -13.02 -2.83
CA ASN A 64 6.39 -13.36 -3.34
C ASN A 64 7.09 -12.23 -4.12
N ARG A 65 6.81 -10.96 -3.78
CA ARG A 65 7.36 -9.80 -4.52
C ARG A 65 8.81 -9.45 -4.16
N GLY A 66 9.36 -10.02 -3.08
CA GLY A 66 10.77 -9.87 -2.68
C GLY A 66 11.21 -8.45 -2.31
N MET A 67 10.30 -7.46 -2.36
CA MET A 67 10.56 -6.06 -2.04
C MET A 67 9.77 -5.64 -0.82
N ASP A 68 10.49 -5.19 0.20
CA ASP A 68 9.89 -4.62 1.40
C ASP A 68 9.18 -3.29 1.09
N PRO A 69 8.11 -2.95 1.83
CA PRO A 69 7.53 -1.62 1.81
C PRO A 69 8.57 -0.54 2.13
N VAL A 70 8.52 0.59 1.42
CA VAL A 70 9.40 1.74 1.68
C VAL A 70 8.72 2.68 2.68
N GLY A 71 9.41 3.02 3.76
CA GLY A 71 8.93 3.96 4.79
C GLY A 71 9.32 3.57 6.21
N PRO A 72 8.80 4.27 7.23
CA PRO A 72 7.81 5.35 7.13
C PRO A 72 8.40 6.62 6.51
N LEU A 73 7.65 7.25 5.60
CA LEU A 73 7.89 8.61 5.12
C LEU A 73 6.87 9.54 5.75
N LEU A 74 7.27 10.77 6.05
CA LEU A 74 6.35 11.81 6.53
C LEU A 74 5.81 12.60 5.34
N ASP A 75 4.49 12.55 5.15
CA ASP A 75 3.75 13.38 4.20
C ASP A 75 2.89 14.35 5.00
N GLY A 76 3.43 15.54 5.26
CA GLY A 76 2.88 16.48 6.25
C GLY A 76 2.94 15.89 7.67
N GLU A 77 1.77 15.75 8.31
CA GLU A 77 1.63 15.13 9.65
C GLU A 77 1.29 13.64 9.58
N MET A 78 1.18 13.06 8.37
CA MET A 78 0.81 11.65 8.20
C MET A 78 2.01 10.78 7.89
N ILE A 79 1.97 9.55 8.41
CA ILE A 79 2.94 8.51 8.06
C ILE A 79 2.45 7.83 6.77
N CYS A 80 3.34 7.69 5.80
CA CYS A 80 3.08 7.03 4.54
C CYS A 80 4.08 5.90 4.29
N TYR A 81 3.58 4.77 3.78
CA TYR A 81 4.38 3.66 3.29
C TYR A 81 4.11 3.44 1.81
N TYR A 82 5.14 3.15 1.03
CA TYR A 82 5.02 2.81 -0.38
C TYR A 82 5.23 1.32 -0.62
N VAL A 83 4.27 0.68 -1.26
CA VAL A 83 4.22 -0.77 -1.46
C VAL A 83 4.30 -1.08 -2.96
N PRO A 84 5.36 -1.79 -3.41
CA PRO A 84 5.41 -2.34 -4.76
C PRO A 84 4.29 -3.34 -5.01
N TYR A 85 3.59 -3.21 -6.16
CA TYR A 85 2.46 -4.08 -6.52
C TYR A 85 2.66 -4.90 -7.81
N TYR A 86 3.80 -4.71 -8.49
CA TYR A 86 4.17 -5.42 -9.71
C TYR A 86 5.09 -6.61 -9.44
#